data_AF-A0A969GEF9-F1
#
_entry.id   AF-A0A969GEF9-F1
#
_cell.length_a   1.000
_cell.length_b   1.000
_cell.length_c   1.000
_cell.angle_alpha   90.00
_cell.angle_beta   90.00
_cell.angle_gamma   90.00
#
_symmetry.space_group_name_H-M   'P 1'
#
loop_
_entity.id
_entity.type
_entity.pdbx_description
1 polymer ?
#
loop_
_entity_poly.entity_id
_entity_poly.type
_entity_poly.pdbx_seq_one_letter_code
_entity_poly.pdbx_strand_id
1 'polypeptide(L)' 'MLDDHTPFLEQGIPAVDIIDFDYPYWHTVADTPDKVSADSLRAVGDTLWHWVIKRTENSNP' A
#
# COMPACT_ATOMS: atom_id res chain seq x y z
N MET A 1 15.28 -7.15 -3.15
CA MET A 1 13.82 -7.27 -3.21
C MET A 1 13.39 -6.53 -4.46
N LEU A 2 12.63 -7.18 -5.34
CA LEU A 2 12.18 -6.59 -6.61
C LEU A 2 10.66 -6.48 -6.53
N ASP A 3 10.15 -5.33 -6.93
CA ASP A 3 8.73 -5.04 -7.07
C ASP A 3 8.58 -3.86 -8.05
N ASP A 4 7.35 -3.55 -8.45
CA ASP A 4 7.02 -2.55 -9.49
C ASP A 4 7.57 -1.14 -9.19
N HIS A 5 7.83 -0.82 -7.92
CA HIS A 5 8.43 0.46 -7.53
C HIS A 5 9.93 0.56 -7.83
N THR A 6 10.63 -0.55 -8.09
CA THR A 6 12.10 -0.60 -8.23
C THR A 6 12.60 0.29 -9.38
N PRO A 7 12.04 0.24 -10.61
CA PRO A 7 12.47 1.10 -11.71
C PRO A 7 12.28 2.60 -11.42
N PHE A 8 11.29 2.98 -10.61
CA PHE A 8 11.06 4.39 -10.23
C PHE A 8 12.19 4.89 -9.33
N LEU A 9 12.57 4.11 -8.33
CA LEU A 9 13.67 4.44 -7.43
C LEU A 9 15.00 4.54 -8.20
N GLU A 10 15.24 3.65 -9.16
CA GLU A 10 16.43 3.69 -10.03
C GLU A 10 16.52 4.98 -10.87
N GLN A 11 15.38 5.59 -11.20
CA GLN A 11 15.31 6.88 -11.90
C GLN A 11 15.23 8.10 -10.95
N GLY A 12 15.38 7.89 -9.63
CA GLY A 12 15.31 8.96 -8.64
C GLY A 12 13.90 9.49 -8.35
N ILE A 13 12.85 8.76 -8.76
CA ILE A 13 11.46 9.11 -8.46
C ILE A 13 11.10 8.50 -7.10
N PRO A 14 10.71 9.30 -6.10
CA PRO A 14 10.35 8.77 -4.78
C PRO A 14 9.13 7.85 -4.86
N ALA A 15 9.27 6.64 -4.32
CA ALA A 15 8.20 5.66 -4.20
C ALA A 15 8.16 5.12 -2.76
N VAL A 16 6.97 4.71 -2.32
CA VAL A 16 6.74 4.05 -1.04
C VAL A 16 5.92 2.80 -1.31
N ASP A 17 6.38 1.69 -0.79
CA ASP A 17 5.75 0.38 -0.91
C ASP A 17 4.99 0.03 0.38
N ILE A 18 3.71 -0.34 0.26
CA ILE A 18 2.85 -0.72 1.38
C ILE A 18 2.53 -2.21 1.20
N ILE A 19 3.35 -3.03 1.85
CA ILE A 19 3.38 -4.48 1.64
C ILE A 19 3.55 -5.21 2.96
N ASP A 20 2.94 -6.39 3.04
CA ASP A 20 3.12 -7.34 4.14
C ASP A 20 3.97 -8.52 3.66
N PHE A 21 5.00 -8.87 4.43
CA PHE A 21 5.93 -9.97 4.12
C PHE A 21 5.66 -11.25 4.92
N ASP A 22 4.76 -11.23 5.90
CA ASP A 22 4.44 -12.39 6.74
C ASP A 22 3.03 -12.96 6.50
N TYR A 23 2.34 -12.53 5.44
CA TYR A 23 1.05 -13.07 5.02
C TYR A 23 1.14 -14.54 4.56
N PRO A 24 0.57 -15.50 5.31
CA PRO A 24 0.86 -16.93 5.12
C PRO A 24 0.22 -17.55 3.88
N TYR A 25 -0.79 -16.90 3.29
CA TYR A 25 -1.53 -17.43 2.15
C TYR A 25 -0.97 -16.95 0.80
N TRP A 26 0.03 -16.06 0.81
CA TRP A 26 0.67 -15.53 -0.38
C TRP A 26 1.12 -16.64 -1.34
N HIS A 27 0.82 -16.48 -2.63
CA HIS A 27 1.14 -17.45 -3.68
C HIS A 27 0.54 -18.85 -3.48
N THR A 28 -0.59 -18.95 -2.77
CA THR A 28 -1.37 -20.19 -2.65
C THR A 28 -2.78 -20.01 -3.20
N VAL A 29 -3.45 -21.12 -3.52
CA VAL A 29 -4.88 -21.11 -3.88
C VAL A 29 -5.80 -20.75 -2.71
N ALA A 30 -5.25 -20.67 -1.49
CA ALA A 30 -5.97 -20.25 -0.29
C ALA A 30 -5.93 -18.73 -0.07
N ASP A 31 -5.31 -17.96 -0.99
CA ASP A 31 -5.39 -16.51 -0.98
C ASP A 31 -6.78 -16.04 -1.43
N THR A 32 -7.72 -16.15 -0.49
CA THR A 32 -9.15 -15.89 -0.69
C THR A 32 -9.62 -14.78 0.25
N PRO A 33 -10.70 -14.05 -0.09
CA PRO A 33 -11.14 -12.89 0.70
C PRO A 33 -11.44 -13.17 2.19
N ASP A 34 -11.77 -14.41 2.56
CA ASP A 34 -12.00 -14.80 3.95
C ASP A 34 -10.73 -14.85 4.81
N LYS A 35 -9.54 -14.71 4.20
CA LYS A 35 -8.25 -14.62 4.91
C LYS A 35 -7.82 -13.19 5.22
N VAL A 36 -8.53 -12.21 4.68
CA VAL A 36 -8.21 -10.79 4.81
C VAL A 36 -8.89 -10.19 6.03
N SER A 37 -8.17 -9.34 6.78
CA SER A 37 -8.72 -8.60 7.91
C SER A 37 -9.39 -7.31 7.44
N ALA A 38 -10.71 -7.20 7.69
CA ALA A 38 -11.46 -5.97 7.40
C ALA A 38 -10.94 -4.76 8.19
N ASP A 39 -10.47 -4.99 9.42
CA ASP A 39 -9.90 -3.94 10.27
C ASP A 39 -8.55 -3.46 9.73
N SER A 40 -7.71 -4.36 9.24
CA SER A 40 -6.43 -4.00 8.60
C SER A 40 -6.65 -3.20 7.32
N LEU A 41 -7.60 -3.62 6.47
CA LEU A 41 -7.97 -2.88 5.26
C LEU A 41 -8.46 -1.46 5.59
N ARG A 42 -9.26 -1.31 6.65
CA ARG A 42 -9.73 0.00 7.11
C ARG A 42 -8.56 0.87 7.58
N ALA A 43 -7.65 0.33 8.39
CA ALA A 43 -6.50 1.08 8.89
C ALA A 43 -5.61 1.63 7.75
N VAL A 44 -5.33 0.79 6.74
CA VAL A 44 -4.56 1.21 5.55
C VAL A 44 -5.35 2.24 4.74
N GLY A 45 -6.64 1.99 4.49
CA GLY A 45 -7.52 2.89 3.75
C GLY A 45 -7.63 4.28 4.39
N ASP A 46 -7.90 4.34 5.71
CA ASP A 46 -8.01 5.59 6.46
C ASP A 46 -6.68 6.36 6.47
N THR A 47 -5.54 5.65 6.58
CA THR A 47 -4.21 6.26 6.54
C THR A 47 -3.95 6.93 5.20
N LEU A 48 -4.18 6.20 4.10
CA LEU A 48 -4.01 6.71 2.74
C LEU A 48 -4.97 7.86 2.45
N TRP A 49 -6.24 7.72 2.85
CA TRP A 49 -7.25 8.77 2.70
C TRP A 49 -6.81 10.07 3.36
N HIS A 50 -6.44 10.04 4.64
CA HIS A 50 -5.98 11.23 5.34
C HIS A 50 -4.73 11.85 4.70
N TRP A 51 -3.81 11.03 4.20
CA TRP A 51 -2.59 11.52 3.55
C TRP A 51 -2.87 12.18 2.20
N VAL A 52 -3.74 11.60 1.36
CA VAL A 52 -4.12 12.15 0.06
C VAL A 52 -4.90 13.46 0.25
N ILE A 53 -5.92 13.47 1.12
CA ILE A 53 -6.77 14.65 1.33
C ILE A 53 -5.97 15.81 1.91
N LYS A 54 -5.14 15.59 2.94
CA LYS A 54 -4.28 16.66 3.49
C LYS A 54 -3.32 17.24 2.46
N ARG A 55 -2.81 16.42 1.54
CA ARG A 55 -1.97 16.91 0.44
C ARG A 55 -2.76 17.79 -0.52
N THR A 56 -3.98 17.40 -0.87
CA THR A 56 -4.83 18.22 -1.74
C THR A 56 -5.18 19.56 -1.09
N GLU A 57 -5.49 19.57 0.21
CA GLU A 57 -5.76 20.81 0.97
C GLU A 57 -4.54 21.74 0.99
N ASN A 58 -3.34 21.20 1.24
CA ASN A 58 -2.09 21.97 1.26
C ASN A 58 -1.60 22.41 -0.13
N SER A 59 -2.20 21.89 -1.20
CA SER A 59 -1.86 22.23 -2.59
C SER A 59 -2.83 23.26 -3.18
N ASN A 60 -3.87 23.66 -2.44
CA ASN A 60 -4.78 24.72 -2.85
C ASN A 60 -4.15 26.07 -2.45
N PRO A 61 -3.89 27.00 -3.41
CA PRO A 61 -3.27 28.29 -3.13
C PRO A 61 -4.11 29.18 -2.20
#